data_AF-A0A0U1DKG0-F1
#
_entry.id   AF-A0A0U1DKG0-F1
#
_cell.length_a   1.000
_cell.length_b   1.000
_cell.length_c   1.000
_cell.angle_alpha   90.00
_cell.angle_beta   90.00
_cell.angle_gamma   90.00
#
_symmetry.space_group_name_H-M   'P 1'
#
loop_
_entity.id
_entity.type
_entity.pdbx_description
1 polymer ?
#
loop_
_entity_poly.entity_id
_entity_poly.type
_entity_poly.pdbx_seq_one_letter_code
_entity_poly.pdbx_strand_id
1 'polypeptide(L)'
;MTAAQTPGIPLGAWLSELDDSGLIRLLELRPDLSQPPPGTIAALAARATSRQSVKAATDSLDFLRLAVLDALLVLHADTHAVAVSELGELFGDRVGADELAGALEDLRERALVWGEASLRVARPSTCCVRSTW
;
A
#
# COMPACT_ATOMS: atom_id res chain seq x y z
N MET A 1 20.93 -17.72 -13.38
CA MET A 1 21.13 -18.03 -11.95
C MET A 1 19.95 -17.48 -11.19
N THR A 2 19.41 -18.33 -10.35
CA THR A 2 18.01 -18.48 -9.92
C THR A 2 17.42 -17.32 -9.12
N ALA A 3 16.21 -16.92 -9.51
CA ALA A 3 15.13 -16.58 -8.60
C ALA A 3 13.80 -16.69 -9.36
N ALA A 4 13.36 -17.94 -9.54
CA ALA A 4 11.93 -18.20 -9.62
C ALA A 4 11.35 -17.81 -8.25
N GLN A 5 10.72 -16.64 -8.20
CA GLN A 5 9.56 -16.40 -7.37
C GLN A 5 8.54 -15.82 -8.34
N THR A 6 7.32 -16.33 -8.35
CA THR A 6 6.17 -15.53 -8.77
C THR A 6 5.62 -14.93 -7.48
N PRO A 7 6.22 -13.87 -6.91
CA PRO A 7 5.59 -13.16 -5.82
C PRO A 7 4.49 -12.29 -6.45
N GLY A 8 3.45 -11.94 -5.68
CA GLY A 8 2.38 -11.08 -6.22
C GLY A 8 2.94 -9.78 -6.81
N ILE A 9 2.15 -9.18 -7.70
CA ILE A 9 2.52 -8.03 -8.53
C ILE A 9 3.35 -7.04 -7.70
N PRO A 10 4.63 -6.79 -8.04
CA PRO A 10 5.43 -5.82 -7.32
C PRO A 10 4.78 -4.44 -7.49
N LEU A 11 4.87 -3.58 -6.47
CA LEU A 11 4.22 -2.26 -6.50
C LEU A 11 4.53 -1.47 -7.78
N GLY A 12 5.76 -1.57 -8.28
CA GLY A 12 6.14 -0.93 -9.55
C GLY A 12 5.41 -1.48 -10.78
N ALA A 13 5.12 -2.78 -10.84
CA ALA A 13 4.32 -3.35 -11.93
C ALA A 13 2.85 -2.95 -11.83
N TRP A 14 2.30 -2.95 -10.62
CA TRP A 14 0.93 -2.49 -10.38
C TRP A 14 0.76 -0.99 -10.72
N LEU A 15 1.73 -0.15 -10.35
CA LEU A 15 1.75 1.27 -10.72
C LEU A 15 1.90 1.48 -12.23
N SER A 16 2.61 0.60 -12.95
CA SER A 16 2.72 0.70 -14.41
C SER A 16 1.46 0.26 -15.15
N GLU A 17 0.59 -0.50 -14.50
CA GLU A 17 -0.73 -0.88 -15.01
C GLU A 17 -1.82 0.16 -14.69
N LEU A 18 -1.52 1.11 -13.80
CA LEU A 18 -2.42 2.20 -13.42
C LEU A 18 -2.51 3.24 -14.55
N ASP A 19 -3.71 3.74 -14.82
CA ASP A 19 -3.95 4.82 -15.78
C ASP A 19 -3.37 6.16 -15.29
N ASP A 20 -3.05 7.07 -16.21
CA ASP A 20 -2.53 8.41 -15.88
C ASP A 20 -3.43 9.15 -14.87
N SER A 21 -4.74 8.96 -14.99
CA SER A 21 -5.72 9.55 -14.07
C SER A 21 -5.55 9.04 -12.62
N GLY A 22 -5.28 7.74 -12.47
CA GLY A 22 -5.01 7.11 -11.17
C GLY A 22 -3.66 7.55 -10.60
N LEU A 23 -2.64 7.70 -11.46
CA LEU A 23 -1.33 8.23 -11.05
C LEU A 23 -1.40 9.68 -10.58
N ILE A 24 -2.15 10.53 -11.29
CA ILE A 24 -2.40 11.92 -10.88
C ILE A 24 -3.09 11.94 -9.52
N ARG A 25 -4.15 11.14 -9.33
CA ARG A 25 -4.87 11.05 -8.05
C ARG A 25 -3.97 10.65 -6.89
N LEU A 26 -3.08 9.69 -7.13
CA LEU A 26 -2.07 9.27 -6.17
C LEU A 26 -1.09 10.40 -5.82
N LEU A 27 -0.65 11.20 -6.80
CA LEU A 27 0.22 12.35 -6.57
C LEU A 27 -0.50 13.50 -5.85
N GLU A 28 -1.80 13.69 -6.09
CA GLU A 28 -2.64 14.65 -5.35
C GLU A 28 -2.77 14.26 -3.87
N LEU A 29 -3.03 12.98 -3.60
CA LEU A 29 -3.16 12.46 -2.24
C LEU A 29 -1.81 12.37 -1.52
N ARG A 30 -0.71 12.17 -2.26
CA ARG A 30 0.66 12.10 -1.74
C ARG A 30 1.60 13.04 -2.48
N PRO A 31 1.54 14.36 -2.22
CA PRO A 31 2.44 15.32 -2.86
C PRO A 31 3.91 15.07 -2.52
N ASP A 32 4.19 14.39 -1.40
CA ASP A 32 5.51 13.87 -1.02
C ASP A 32 6.13 12.95 -2.11
N LEU A 33 5.29 12.24 -2.87
CA LEU A 33 5.72 11.41 -4.00
C LEU A 33 6.03 12.20 -5.27
N SER A 34 5.77 13.50 -5.31
CA SER A 34 6.17 14.37 -6.42
C SER A 34 7.54 15.04 -6.21
N GLN A 35 8.06 15.07 -4.98
CA GLN A 35 9.25 15.85 -4.63
C GLN A 35 10.43 15.00 -4.12
N PRO A 36 11.58 14.95 -4.82
CA PRO A 36 11.89 15.40 -6.20
C PRO A 36 11.21 14.56 -7.30
N PRO A 37 11.01 15.08 -8.53
CA PRO A 37 10.29 14.39 -9.59
C PRO A 37 10.92 13.01 -9.91
N PRO A 38 10.16 11.91 -9.82
CA PRO A 38 10.67 10.58 -10.09
C PRO A 38 10.90 10.40 -11.60
N GLY A 39 12.09 9.93 -11.99
CA GLY A 39 12.42 9.68 -13.39
C GLY A 39 11.83 8.37 -13.95
N THR A 40 11.29 7.48 -13.10
CA THR A 40 10.73 6.17 -13.50
C THR A 40 9.65 5.69 -12.52
N ILE A 41 8.73 4.81 -12.97
CA ILE A 41 7.73 4.13 -12.11
C ILE A 41 8.41 3.34 -10.98
N ALA A 42 9.57 2.73 -11.24
CA ALA A 42 10.31 1.99 -10.22
C ALA A 42 10.84 2.90 -9.09
N ALA A 43 11.33 4.10 -9.43
CA ALA A 43 11.74 5.11 -8.44
C ALA A 43 10.54 5.66 -7.65
N LEU A 44 9.39 5.84 -8.33
CA LEU A 44 8.13 6.20 -7.69
C LEU A 44 7.71 5.12 -6.67
N ALA A 45 7.73 3.85 -7.07
CA ALA A 45 7.41 2.72 -6.20
C ALA A 45 8.33 2.65 -4.98
N ALA A 46 9.65 2.79 -5.19
CA ALA A 46 10.62 2.79 -4.10
C ALA A 46 10.36 3.92 -3.09
N ARG A 47 9.98 5.12 -3.57
CA ARG A 47 9.64 6.23 -2.68
C ARG A 47 8.29 6.06 -2.00
N ALA A 48 7.31 5.48 -2.68
CA ALA A 48 6.01 5.11 -2.09
C ALA A 48 6.16 4.14 -0.92
N THR A 49 7.15 3.24 -0.97
CA THR A 49 7.53 2.33 0.12
C THR A 49 8.50 2.93 1.14
N SER A 50 8.91 4.19 1.00
CA SER A 50 9.82 4.83 1.96
C SER A 50 9.11 5.08 3.30
N ARG A 51 9.86 4.96 4.41
CA ARG A 51 9.32 5.17 5.76
C ARG A 51 8.68 6.55 5.93
N GLN A 52 9.30 7.58 5.38
CA GLN A 52 8.79 8.95 5.47
C GLN A 52 7.46 9.11 4.71
N SER A 53 7.37 8.54 3.51
CA SER A 53 6.15 8.64 2.70
C SER A 53 5.01 7.79 3.24
N VAL A 54 5.31 6.57 3.73
CA VAL A 54 4.31 5.72 4.43
C VAL A 54 3.80 6.45 5.67
N LYS A 55 4.69 7.03 6.49
CA LYS A 55 4.29 7.80 7.67
C LYS A 55 3.39 8.98 7.30
N ALA A 56 3.75 9.77 6.29
CA ALA A 56 2.93 10.90 5.84
C ALA A 56 1.55 10.46 5.34
N ALA A 57 1.50 9.32 4.63
CA ALA A 57 0.24 8.74 4.16
C ALA A 57 -0.65 8.32 5.33
N THR A 58 -0.05 7.66 6.34
CA THR A 58 -0.73 7.17 7.54
C THR A 58 -1.19 8.31 8.45
N ASP A 59 -0.45 9.41 8.53
CA ASP A 59 -0.82 10.61 9.29
C ASP A 59 -2.10 11.26 8.74
N SER A 60 -2.32 11.12 7.42
CA SER A 60 -3.50 11.65 6.72
C SER A 60 -4.65 10.64 6.62
N LEU A 61 -4.63 9.52 7.36
CA LEU A 61 -5.70 8.51 7.38
C LEU A 61 -6.64 8.69 8.56
N ASP A 62 -7.92 8.48 8.33
CA ASP A 62 -8.93 8.37 9.38
C ASP A 62 -8.80 7.08 10.20
N PHE A 63 -9.34 7.09 11.41
CA PHE A 63 -9.30 5.96 12.36
C PHE A 63 -9.75 4.62 11.75
N LEU A 64 -10.80 4.61 10.93
CA LEU A 64 -11.27 3.39 10.27
C LEU A 64 -10.21 2.82 9.33
N ARG A 65 -9.57 3.67 8.52
CA ARG A 65 -8.55 3.24 7.56
C ARG A 65 -7.28 2.77 8.27
N LEU A 66 -6.94 3.39 9.40
CA LEU A 66 -5.87 2.91 10.28
C LEU A 66 -6.19 1.53 10.87
N ALA A 67 -7.43 1.31 11.34
CA ALA A 67 -7.85 0.01 11.85
C ALA A 67 -7.80 -1.07 10.76
N VAL A 68 -8.24 -0.76 9.54
CA VAL A 68 -8.16 -1.67 8.38
C VAL A 68 -6.72 -2.00 8.03
N LEU A 69 -5.82 -1.01 8.05
CA LEU A 69 -4.40 -1.22 7.83
C LEU A 69 -3.78 -2.10 8.92
N ASP A 70 -4.13 -1.87 10.18
CA ASP A 70 -3.64 -2.67 11.32
C ASP A 70 -4.14 -4.13 11.24
N ALA A 71 -5.41 -4.32 10.90
CA ALA A 71 -5.99 -5.64 10.62
C ALA A 71 -5.25 -6.38 9.51
N LEU A 72 -4.91 -5.71 8.41
CA LEU A 72 -4.11 -6.29 7.33
C LEU A 72 -2.70 -6.69 7.80
N LEU A 73 -2.09 -5.91 8.69
CA LEU A 73 -0.79 -6.25 9.29
C LEU A 73 -0.91 -7.43 10.26
N VAL A 74 -1.99 -7.54 11.02
CA VAL A 74 -2.30 -8.71 11.87
C VAL A 74 -2.45 -9.97 11.02
N LEU A 75 -3.07 -9.85 9.84
CA LEU A 75 -3.15 -10.93 8.85
C LEU A 75 -1.85 -11.15 8.08
N HIS A 76 -0.77 -10.42 8.40
CA HIS A 76 0.54 -10.52 7.74
C HIS A 76 0.46 -10.30 6.22
N ALA A 77 -0.41 -9.39 5.76
CA ALA A 77 -0.55 -8.97 4.36
C ALA A 77 0.72 -8.31 3.78
N ASP A 78 1.72 -8.08 4.64
CA ASP A 78 3.06 -7.66 4.26
C ASP A 78 3.97 -8.82 3.84
N THR A 79 3.69 -10.03 4.33
CA THR A 79 4.50 -11.23 4.10
C THR A 79 3.84 -12.12 3.05
N HIS A 80 2.52 -12.27 3.10
CA HIS A 80 1.74 -13.00 2.10
C HIS A 80 0.58 -12.14 1.57
N ALA A 81 -0.05 -12.57 0.48
CA ALA A 81 -1.24 -11.89 -0.02
C ALA A 81 -2.45 -12.41 0.76
N VAL A 82 -3.26 -11.50 1.30
CA VAL A 82 -4.41 -11.82 2.15
C VAL A 82 -5.70 -11.60 1.36
N ALA A 83 -6.66 -12.51 1.49
CA ALA A 83 -7.93 -12.35 0.80
C ALA A 83 -8.81 -11.28 1.47
N VAL A 84 -9.56 -10.51 0.68
CA VAL A 84 -10.51 -9.51 1.21
C VAL A 84 -11.56 -10.18 2.11
N SER A 85 -11.90 -11.43 1.85
CA SER A 85 -12.80 -12.22 2.69
C SER A 85 -12.27 -12.43 4.11
N GLU A 86 -10.98 -12.71 4.28
CA GLU A 86 -10.37 -12.90 5.62
C GLU A 86 -10.39 -11.60 6.44
N LEU A 87 -10.20 -10.46 5.75
CA LEU A 87 -10.32 -9.15 6.36
C LEU A 87 -11.77 -8.88 6.82
N GLY A 88 -12.75 -9.21 5.97
CA GLY A 88 -14.17 -9.13 6.31
C GLY A 88 -14.55 -10.01 7.51
N GLU A 89 -14.01 -11.23 7.59
CA GLU A 89 -14.22 -12.13 8.74
C GLU A 89 -13.62 -11.58 10.04
N LEU A 90 -12.46 -10.91 9.97
CA LEU A 90 -11.80 -10.32 11.14
C LEU A 90 -12.61 -9.13 11.73
N PHE A 91 -13.12 -8.26 10.85
CA PHE A 91 -13.99 -7.15 11.26
C PHE A 91 -15.37 -7.64 11.67
N GLY A 92 -15.92 -8.65 10.98
CA GLY A 92 -17.26 -9.15 11.19
C GLY A 92 -18.31 -8.04 10.96
N ASP A 93 -19.34 -8.01 11.79
CA ASP A 93 -20.43 -7.01 11.72
C ASP A 93 -20.05 -5.63 12.33
N ARG A 94 -18.76 -5.42 12.65
CA ARG A 94 -18.29 -4.16 13.27
C ARG A 94 -18.13 -3.02 12.27
N VAL A 95 -18.00 -3.34 10.99
CA VAL A 95 -17.81 -2.40 9.88
C VAL A 95 -18.66 -2.90 8.72
N GLY A 96 -19.48 -2.03 8.11
CA GLY A 96 -20.27 -2.43 6.94
C GLY A 96 -19.37 -2.82 5.76
N ALA A 97 -19.84 -3.73 4.90
CA ALA A 97 -19.09 -4.14 3.71
C ALA A 97 -18.76 -2.96 2.78
N ASP A 98 -19.69 -2.01 2.62
CA ASP A 98 -19.47 -0.77 1.86
C ASP A 98 -18.41 0.15 2.50
N GLU A 99 -18.40 0.26 3.84
CA GLU A 99 -17.39 1.07 4.55
C GLU A 99 -16.00 0.44 4.43
N LEU A 100 -15.92 -0.90 4.52
CA LEU A 100 -14.67 -1.63 4.34
C LEU A 100 -14.17 -1.50 2.89
N ALA A 101 -15.06 -1.64 1.91
CA ALA A 101 -14.72 -1.46 0.49
C ALA A 101 -14.23 -0.03 0.20
N GLY A 102 -14.90 0.99 0.73
CA GLY A 102 -14.46 2.38 0.61
C GLY A 102 -13.10 2.63 1.27
N ALA A 103 -12.88 2.08 2.46
CA ALA A 103 -11.59 2.18 3.13
C ALA A 103 -10.46 1.48 2.35
N LEU A 104 -10.74 0.33 1.72
CA LEU A 104 -9.78 -0.37 0.87
C LEU A 104 -9.45 0.40 -0.41
N GLU A 105 -10.46 0.99 -1.06
CA GLU A 105 -10.27 1.87 -2.22
C GLU A 105 -9.39 3.07 -1.85
N ASP A 106 -9.66 3.76 -0.73
CA ASP A 106 -8.82 4.86 -0.25
C ASP A 106 -7.36 4.45 0.02
N LEU A 107 -7.16 3.27 0.62
CA LEU A 107 -5.82 2.74 0.87
C LEU A 107 -5.11 2.38 -0.45
N ARG A 108 -5.87 1.98 -1.47
CA ARG A 108 -5.38 1.68 -2.81
C ARG A 108 -5.03 2.94 -3.59
N GLU A 109 -5.86 3.98 -3.54
CA GLU A 109 -5.57 5.29 -4.15
C GLU A 109 -4.27 5.90 -3.57
N ARG A 110 -3.96 5.62 -2.30
CA ARG A 110 -2.73 6.07 -1.63
C ARG A 110 -1.52 5.16 -1.88
N ALA A 111 -1.69 4.08 -2.64
CA ALA A 111 -0.69 3.02 -2.85
C ALA A 111 -0.11 2.46 -1.54
N LEU A 112 -0.95 2.34 -0.51
CA LEU A 112 -0.62 1.64 0.74
C LEU A 112 -1.00 0.17 0.65
N VAL A 113 -2.04 -0.14 -0.12
CA VAL A 113 -2.49 -1.50 -0.40
C VAL A 113 -2.62 -1.67 -1.91
N TRP A 114 -2.28 -2.84 -2.44
CA TRP A 114 -2.55 -3.17 -3.84
C TRP A 114 -3.04 -4.61 -3.99
N GLY A 115 -3.76 -4.84 -5.10
CA GLY A 115 -4.43 -6.10 -5.41
C GLY A 115 -5.96 -5.99 -5.33
N GLU A 116 -6.62 -6.80 -6.16
CA GLU A 116 -8.08 -6.91 -6.23
C GLU A 116 -8.58 -7.99 -5.25
N ALA A 117 -8.30 -9.26 -5.55
CA ALA A 117 -8.72 -10.39 -4.70
C ALA A 117 -7.72 -10.71 -3.58
N SER A 118 -6.45 -10.33 -3.76
CA SER A 118 -5.36 -10.65 -2.86
C SER A 118 -4.61 -9.37 -2.48
N LEU A 119 -4.91 -8.84 -1.31
CA LEU A 119 -4.38 -7.57 -0.82
C LEU A 119 -2.96 -7.76 -0.30
N ARG A 120 -2.10 -6.80 -0.62
CA ARG A 120 -0.77 -6.66 -0.03
C ARG A 120 -0.54 -5.27 0.50
N VAL A 121 0.16 -5.17 1.63
CA VAL A 121 0.49 -3.89 2.25
C VAL A 121 1.90 -3.46 1.84
N ALA A 122 2.06 -2.17 1.55
CA ALA A 122 3.33 -1.51 1.36
C ALA A 122 4.12 -1.57 2.67
N ARG A 123 4.90 -2.63 2.84
CA ARG A 123 5.84 -2.69 3.95
C ARG A 123 6.87 -1.59 3.71
N PRO A 124 7.10 -0.68 4.68
CA PRO A 124 8.18 0.28 4.52
C PRO A 124 9.46 -0.50 4.28
N SER A 125 10.10 -0.28 3.12
CA SER A 125 11.34 -0.95 2.78
C SER A 125 12.32 -0.59 3.89
N THR A 126 12.65 -1.58 4.71
CA THR A 126 13.64 -1.42 5.78
C THR A 126 15.01 -1.49 5.14
N CYS A 127 15.30 -0.55 4.25
CA CYS A 127 16.62 -0.38 3.71
C CYS A 127 17.35 0.59 4.64
N CYS A 128 18.27 0.02 5.42
CA CYS A 128 19.32 0.70 6.19
C CYS A 128 18.88 1.52 7.41
N VAL A 129 18.60 0.82 8.52
CA VAL A 129 19.12 1.25 9.83
C VAL A 129 20.26 0.31 10.25
N ARG A 130 21.39 0.45 9.56
CA ARG A 130 22.70 0.03 10.06
C ARG A 130 23.76 1.01 9.57
N SER A 131 23.71 2.19 10.15
CA SER A 131 24.80 3.15 10.30
C SER A 131 24.34 4.02 11.46
N THR A 132 24.54 3.57 12.70
CA THR A 132 25.72 3.90 13.53
C THR A 132 26.09 5.38 13.41
N TRP A 133 25.91 6.07 14.55
CA TRP A 133 26.32 7.43 14.94
C TRP A 133 25.29 8.53 14.72
#